data_AF-A0A521FUE6-F1
#
_entry.id   AF-A0A521FUE6-F1
#
_cell.length_a   1.000
_cell.length_b   1.000
_cell.length_c   1.000
_cell.angle_alpha   90.00
_cell.angle_beta   90.00
_cell.angle_gamma   90.00
#
_symmetry.space_group_name_H-M   'P 1'
#
loop_
_entity.id
_entity.type
_entity.pdbx_description
1 polymer ?
#
loop_
_entity_poly.entity_id
_entity_poly.type
_entity_poly.pdbx_seq_one_letter_code
_entity_poly.pdbx_strand_id
1 'polypeptide(L)'
;MTHRPGTPPVRERGEARAMGTGAGAGRLDLPGTPIFDGDTSRRGLRMNKLFMSLRDAANRERFLADEAAYCREFGLSEQQEEAVLARDWQAMIDLGGSIFYVYKLAMMDGRSMQYLGGVFTGMGEEDFLAAMRAGGRRDG
;
A
#
# COMPACT_ATOMS: atom_id res chain seq x y z
N MET A 1 57.13 -20.02 -37.70
CA MET A 1 56.84 -20.88 -36.54
C MET A 1 56.75 -19.99 -35.31
N THR A 2 55.55 -19.54 -34.95
CA THR A 2 55.29 -18.71 -33.77
C THR A 2 54.57 -19.56 -32.73
N HIS A 3 55.31 -20.00 -31.71
CA HIS A 3 54.79 -20.74 -30.58
C HIS A 3 54.09 -19.78 -29.59
N ARG A 4 52.80 -20.03 -29.29
CA ARG A 4 52.15 -19.49 -28.09
C ARG A 4 52.67 -20.27 -26.86
N PRO A 5 53.08 -19.61 -25.77
CA PRO A 5 53.31 -20.27 -24.50
C PRO A 5 51.98 -20.54 -23.78
N GLY A 6 51.89 -21.73 -23.21
CA GLY A 6 50.71 -22.27 -22.53
C GLY A 6 50.50 -21.73 -21.11
N THR A 7 49.28 -21.93 -20.64
CA THR A 7 48.80 -21.60 -19.29
C THR A 7 49.35 -22.57 -18.23
N PRO A 8 49.66 -22.06 -17.03
CA PRO A 8 49.40 -22.81 -15.79
C PRO A 8 48.80 -21.90 -14.68
N PRO A 9 48.44 -22.41 -13.50
CA PRO A 9 47.35 -23.35 -13.22
C PRO A 9 46.28 -22.76 -12.28
N VAL A 10 45.18 -23.50 -12.11
CA VAL A 10 44.05 -23.25 -11.20
C VAL A 10 44.51 -23.09 -9.74
N ARG A 11 43.97 -22.08 -9.05
CA ARG A 11 44.01 -21.96 -7.59
C ARG A 11 42.60 -21.92 -7.00
N GLU A 12 42.29 -23.00 -6.30
CA GLU A 12 41.41 -23.25 -5.15
C GLU A 12 40.14 -22.41 -4.93
N ARG A 13 39.01 -23.14 -4.80
CA ARG A 13 37.74 -22.64 -4.29
C ARG A 13 37.85 -22.37 -2.79
N GLY A 14 37.62 -21.13 -2.39
CA GLY A 14 37.40 -20.74 -1.01
C GLY A 14 36.37 -19.61 -0.96
N GLU A 15 35.27 -19.90 -0.26
CA GLU A 15 34.24 -18.97 0.22
C GLU A 15 33.27 -18.40 -0.82
N ALA A 16 32.12 -19.08 -0.92
CA ALA A 16 30.89 -18.53 -1.45
C ALA A 16 30.48 -17.29 -0.66
N ARG A 17 30.86 -16.11 -1.15
CA ARG A 17 30.22 -14.86 -0.74
C ARG A 17 28.79 -14.92 -1.28
N ALA A 18 27.84 -15.02 -0.36
CA ALA A 18 26.42 -14.99 -0.67
C ALA A 18 26.13 -13.85 -1.65
N MET A 19 25.58 -14.22 -2.81
CA MET A 19 24.90 -13.30 -3.71
C MET A 19 23.72 -12.72 -2.94
N GLY A 20 23.94 -11.59 -2.26
CA GLY A 20 22.87 -10.74 -1.78
C GLY A 20 22.12 -10.23 -2.99
N THR A 21 21.07 -10.95 -3.39
CA THR A 21 20.12 -10.53 -4.42
C THR A 21 19.44 -9.26 -3.93
N GLY A 22 19.67 -8.17 -4.64
CA GLY A 22 19.28 -6.83 -4.23
C GLY A 22 17.79 -6.54 -4.31
N ALA A 23 17.40 -5.52 -3.55
CA ALA A 23 16.62 -4.37 -4.00
C ALA A 23 16.55 -3.37 -2.84
N GLY A 24 17.65 -2.67 -2.59
CA GLY A 24 17.72 -1.55 -1.65
C GLY A 24 17.97 -0.24 -2.39
N ALA A 25 17.22 0.05 -3.45
CA ALA A 25 17.21 1.39 -4.02
C ALA A 25 16.41 2.28 -3.06
N GLY A 26 17.04 3.34 -2.58
CA GLY A 26 16.64 4.14 -1.43
C GLY A 26 15.14 4.42 -1.34
N ARG A 27 14.57 4.15 -0.17
CA ARG A 27 13.22 4.59 0.18
C ARG A 27 13.17 6.10 -0.06
N LEU A 28 12.38 6.53 -1.04
CA LEU A 28 12.06 7.94 -1.24
C LEU A 28 11.39 8.41 0.04
N ASP A 29 12.14 9.11 0.88
CA ASP A 29 11.63 9.69 2.11
C ASP A 29 11.06 11.06 1.78
N LEU A 30 9.76 11.06 1.49
CA LEU A 30 8.99 12.25 1.18
C LEU A 30 8.09 12.54 2.39
N PRO A 31 8.35 13.63 3.14
CA PRO A 31 7.57 13.98 4.31
C PRO A 31 6.06 13.98 4.02
N GLY A 32 5.29 13.28 4.85
CA GLY A 32 3.83 13.17 4.71
C GLY A 32 3.35 12.40 3.48
N THR A 33 4.22 11.65 2.79
CA THR A 33 3.85 10.86 1.60
C THR A 33 4.16 9.38 1.81
N PRO A 34 3.17 8.56 2.22
CA PRO A 34 3.36 7.12 2.29
C PRO A 34 3.56 6.54 0.88
N ILE A 35 4.70 5.89 0.66
CA ILE A 35 5.03 5.29 -0.64
C ILE A 35 4.48 3.87 -0.73
N PHE A 36 3.64 3.62 -1.73
CA PHE A 36 3.12 2.28 -2.04
C PHE A 36 4.14 1.48 -2.87
N ASP A 37 5.15 0.94 -2.18
CA ASP A 37 6.21 0.10 -2.75
C ASP A 37 5.88 -1.42 -2.65
N GLY A 38 6.85 -2.26 -3.03
CA GLY A 38 6.70 -3.71 -2.97
C GLY A 38 6.47 -4.26 -1.55
N ASP A 39 7.10 -3.67 -0.53
CA ASP A 39 6.89 -4.08 0.87
C ASP A 39 5.49 -3.71 1.33
N THR A 40 5.05 -2.49 1.03
CA THR A 40 3.71 -1.99 1.36
C THR A 40 2.62 -2.79 0.67
N SER A 41 2.83 -3.11 -0.61
CA SER A 41 1.94 -3.99 -1.37
C SER A 41 1.82 -5.38 -0.75
N ARG A 42 2.92 -5.97 -0.26
CA ARG A 42 2.89 -7.27 0.43
C ARG A 42 2.15 -7.20 1.76
N ARG A 43 2.39 -6.18 2.59
CA ARG A 43 1.70 -5.99 3.88
C ARG A 43 0.19 -5.87 3.70
N GLY A 44 -0.24 -5.09 2.71
CA GLY A 44 -1.67 -4.85 2.46
C GLY A 44 -2.34 -5.81 1.47
N LEU A 45 -1.68 -6.88 1.02
CA LEU A 45 -2.17 -7.71 -0.10
C LEU A 45 -3.62 -8.20 0.11
N ARG A 46 -3.92 -8.71 1.31
CA ARG A 46 -5.24 -9.28 1.63
C ARG A 46 -6.32 -8.20 1.72
N MET A 47 -6.03 -7.11 2.42
CA MET A 47 -6.92 -5.95 2.52
C MET A 47 -7.20 -5.29 1.16
N ASN A 48 -6.18 -5.08 0.33
CA ASN A 48 -6.36 -4.55 -1.02
C ASN A 48 -7.21 -5.51 -1.91
N LYS A 49 -7.02 -6.84 -1.78
CA LYS A 49 -7.86 -7.83 -2.47
C LYS A 49 -9.32 -7.80 -2.01
N LEU A 50 -9.56 -7.63 -0.70
CA LEU A 50 -10.90 -7.43 -0.15
C LEU A 50 -11.56 -6.22 -0.80
N PHE A 51 -10.91 -5.06 -0.78
CA PHE A 51 -11.52 -3.88 -1.40
C PHE A 51 -11.74 -4.03 -2.91
N MET A 52 -10.88 -4.77 -3.61
CA MET A 52 -11.09 -5.07 -5.03
C MET A 52 -12.35 -5.91 -5.27
N SER A 53 -12.70 -6.83 -4.35
CA SER A 53 -13.89 -7.67 -4.49
C SER A 53 -15.19 -6.86 -4.45
N LEU A 54 -15.19 -5.69 -3.78
CA LEU A 54 -16.35 -4.79 -3.61
C LEU A 54 -16.84 -4.15 -4.92
N ARG A 55 -16.13 -4.35 -6.04
CA ARG A 55 -16.64 -4.00 -7.37
C ARG A 55 -17.88 -4.81 -7.76
N ASP A 56 -17.99 -6.03 -7.25
CA ASP A 56 -19.13 -6.91 -7.47
C ASP A 56 -20.27 -6.59 -6.47
N ALA A 57 -21.51 -6.54 -6.96
CA ALA A 57 -22.68 -6.25 -6.14
C ALA A 57 -22.94 -7.32 -5.07
N ALA A 58 -22.81 -8.60 -5.41
CA ALA A 58 -23.03 -9.69 -4.47
C ALA A 58 -22.00 -9.68 -3.33
N ASN A 59 -20.77 -9.25 -3.63
CA ASN A 59 -19.74 -9.08 -2.60
C ASN A 59 -20.03 -7.91 -1.67
N ARG A 60 -20.59 -6.81 -2.17
CA ARG A 60 -21.01 -5.69 -1.31
C ARG A 60 -22.14 -6.10 -0.37
N GLU A 61 -23.12 -6.84 -0.87
CA GLU A 61 -24.21 -7.38 -0.04
C GLU A 61 -23.68 -8.28 1.07
N ARG A 62 -22.75 -9.19 0.74
CA ARG A 62 -22.08 -10.06 1.74
C ARG A 62 -21.26 -9.28 2.75
N PHE A 63 -20.49 -8.28 2.29
CA PHE A 63 -19.69 -7.43 3.17
C PHE A 63 -20.59 -6.67 4.15
N LEU A 64 -21.66 -6.03 3.67
CA LEU A 64 -22.60 -5.28 4.52
C LEU A 64 -23.40 -6.16 5.48
N ALA A 65 -23.61 -7.43 5.16
CA ALA A 65 -24.31 -8.37 6.04
C ALA A 65 -23.50 -8.71 7.30
N ASP A 66 -22.18 -8.87 7.17
CA ASP A 66 -21.26 -9.10 8.29
C ASP A 66 -19.83 -8.71 7.87
N GLU A 67 -19.47 -7.45 8.10
CA GLU A 67 -18.18 -6.89 7.68
C GLU A 67 -17.00 -7.63 8.33
N ALA A 68 -17.15 -8.00 9.60
CA ALA A 68 -16.12 -8.66 10.38
C ALA A 68 -15.88 -10.09 9.87
N ALA A 69 -16.96 -10.84 9.57
CA ALA A 69 -16.83 -12.15 8.95
C ALA A 69 -16.17 -12.06 7.56
N TYR A 70 -16.51 -11.05 6.77
CA TYR A 70 -15.90 -10.84 5.45
C TYR A 70 -14.40 -10.50 5.55
N CYS A 71 -14.01 -9.69 6.55
CA CYS A 71 -12.60 -9.42 6.85
C CYS A 71 -11.83 -10.70 7.21
N ARG A 72 -12.42 -11.55 8.06
CA ARG A 72 -11.84 -12.84 8.45
C ARG A 72 -11.73 -13.82 7.27
N GLU A 73 -12.71 -13.86 6.36
CA GLU A 73 -12.67 -14.68 5.14
C GLU A 73 -11.47 -14.33 4.25
N PHE A 74 -11.16 -13.04 4.11
CA PHE A 74 -9.98 -12.58 3.37
C PHE A 74 -8.67 -12.75 4.16
N GLY A 75 -8.74 -13.11 5.44
CA GLY A 75 -7.61 -13.32 6.32
C GLY A 75 -6.89 -12.03 6.68
N LEU A 76 -7.61 -10.92 6.87
CA LEU A 76 -7.03 -9.68 7.38
C LEU A 76 -6.39 -9.93 8.76
N SER A 77 -5.32 -9.19 9.07
CA SER A 77 -4.83 -9.12 10.45
C SER A 77 -5.83 -8.40 11.34
N GLU A 78 -5.76 -8.61 12.65
CA GLU A 78 -6.62 -7.93 13.64
C GLU A 78 -6.61 -6.41 13.47
N GLN A 79 -5.42 -5.80 13.30
CA GLN A 79 -5.28 -4.36 13.07
C GLN A 79 -5.94 -3.89 11.76
N GLN A 80 -5.89 -4.71 10.70
CA GLN A 80 -6.53 -4.38 9.42
C GLN A 80 -8.05 -4.51 9.52
N GLU A 81 -8.55 -5.54 10.21
CA GLU A 81 -9.98 -5.71 10.49
C GLU A 81 -10.50 -4.53 11.31
N GLU A 82 -9.82 -4.17 12.40
CA GLU A 82 -10.18 -3.00 13.22
C GLU A 82 -10.21 -1.72 12.40
N ALA A 83 -9.19 -1.45 11.58
CA ALA A 83 -9.16 -0.28 10.72
C ALA A 83 -10.35 -0.25 9.75
N VAL A 84 -10.69 -1.37 9.11
CA VAL A 84 -11.85 -1.50 8.22
C VAL A 84 -13.16 -1.21 8.96
N LEU A 85 -13.38 -1.88 10.08
CA LEU A 85 -14.64 -1.76 10.84
C LEU A 85 -14.83 -0.36 11.44
N ALA A 86 -13.75 0.27 11.91
CA ALA A 86 -13.78 1.62 12.45
C ALA A 86 -13.77 2.72 11.37
N ARG A 87 -13.59 2.36 10.10
CA ARG A 87 -13.33 3.30 9.00
C ARG A 87 -12.14 4.21 9.29
N ASP A 88 -11.10 3.67 9.92
CA ASP A 88 -9.85 4.38 10.12
C ASP A 88 -9.05 4.38 8.81
N TRP A 89 -9.32 5.39 7.98
CA TRP A 89 -8.74 5.52 6.66
C TRP A 89 -7.22 5.69 6.71
N GLN A 90 -6.69 6.37 7.72
CA GLN A 90 -5.25 6.57 7.87
C GLN A 90 -4.57 5.26 8.25
N ALA A 91 -5.13 4.54 9.24
CA ALA A 91 -4.62 3.22 9.62
C ALA A 91 -4.66 2.24 8.44
N MET A 92 -5.70 2.27 7.59
CA MET A 92 -5.73 1.44 6.38
C MET A 92 -4.55 1.74 5.45
N ILE A 93 -4.18 3.01 5.24
CA ILE A 93 -3.01 3.36 4.42
C ILE A 93 -1.71 2.89 5.08
N ASP A 94 -1.55 3.12 6.38
CA ASP A 94 -0.35 2.75 7.14
C ASP A 94 -0.14 1.22 7.16
N LEU A 95 -1.24 0.46 7.22
CA LEU A 95 -1.28 -1.01 7.17
C LEU A 95 -1.15 -1.60 5.75
N GLY A 96 -0.79 -0.77 4.76
CA GLY A 96 -0.48 -1.19 3.40
C GLY A 96 -1.64 -1.07 2.41
N GLY A 97 -2.68 -0.35 2.75
CA GLY A 97 -3.75 0.02 1.84
C GLY A 97 -3.24 0.95 0.75
N SER A 98 -3.53 0.64 -0.50
CA SER A 98 -3.40 1.62 -1.58
C SER A 98 -4.68 2.43 -1.66
N ILE A 99 -4.54 3.75 -1.82
CA ILE A 99 -5.68 4.67 -1.86
C ILE A 99 -6.72 4.28 -2.93
N PHE A 100 -6.30 3.73 -4.07
CA PHE A 100 -7.21 3.29 -5.13
C PHE A 100 -8.07 2.08 -4.74
N TYR A 101 -7.62 1.28 -3.77
CA TYR A 101 -8.38 0.16 -3.22
C TYR A 101 -9.26 0.65 -2.07
N VAL A 102 -8.69 1.37 -1.10
CA VAL A 102 -9.41 1.96 0.04
C VAL A 102 -10.59 2.81 -0.43
N TYR A 103 -10.43 3.57 -1.51
CA TYR A 103 -11.50 4.39 -2.07
C TYR A 103 -12.75 3.60 -2.49
N LYS A 104 -12.65 2.29 -2.77
CA LYS A 104 -13.82 1.45 -3.09
C LYS A 104 -14.74 1.28 -1.88
N LEU A 105 -14.18 1.16 -0.68
CA LEU A 105 -14.95 1.16 0.55
C LEU A 105 -15.55 2.54 0.81
N ALA A 106 -14.76 3.61 0.66
CA ALA A 106 -15.24 4.98 0.81
C ALA A 106 -16.42 5.29 -0.13
N MET A 107 -16.33 4.89 -1.41
CA MET A 107 -17.43 5.04 -2.37
C MET A 107 -18.68 4.26 -1.96
N MET A 108 -18.53 3.06 -1.39
CA MET A 108 -19.65 2.27 -0.89
C MET A 108 -20.35 2.99 0.27
N ASP A 109 -19.59 3.69 1.12
CA ASP A 109 -20.12 4.53 2.21
C ASP A 109 -20.60 5.92 1.72
N GLY A 110 -20.61 6.19 0.41
CA GLY A 110 -21.02 7.47 -0.16
C GLY A 110 -20.03 8.62 0.09
N ARG A 111 -18.77 8.31 0.39
CA ARG A 111 -17.71 9.30 0.65
C ARG A 111 -16.95 9.68 -0.62
N SER A 112 -16.59 10.96 -0.70
CA SER A 112 -15.85 11.55 -1.81
C SER A 112 -14.33 11.43 -1.62
N MET A 113 -13.55 11.66 -2.69
CA MET A 113 -12.09 11.77 -2.56
C MET A 113 -11.70 13.03 -1.76
N GLN A 114 -12.52 14.08 -1.78
CA GLN A 114 -12.31 15.30 -1.03
C GLN A 114 -12.52 15.10 0.47
N TYR A 115 -13.51 14.28 0.86
CA TYR A 115 -13.67 13.81 2.23
C TYR A 115 -12.39 13.11 2.71
N LEU A 116 -11.87 12.16 1.94
CA LEU A 116 -10.61 11.48 2.28
C LEU A 116 -9.42 12.45 2.32
N GLY A 117 -9.39 13.45 1.43
CA GLY A 117 -8.41 14.53 1.46
C GLY A 117 -8.42 15.30 2.79
N GLY A 118 -9.62 15.61 3.31
CA GLY A 118 -9.79 16.16 4.65
C GLY A 118 -9.20 15.24 5.72
N VAL A 119 -9.61 13.96 5.72
CA VAL A 119 -9.10 12.96 6.69
C VAL A 119 -7.58 12.90 6.70
N PHE A 120 -6.93 12.74 5.54
CA PHE A 120 -5.47 12.59 5.45
C PHE A 120 -4.69 13.86 5.75
N THR A 121 -5.35 15.02 5.73
CA THR A 121 -4.74 16.30 6.12
C THR A 121 -5.08 16.70 7.55
N GLY A 122 -5.92 15.91 8.25
CA GLY A 122 -6.46 16.28 9.57
C GLY A 122 -7.44 17.46 9.53
N MET A 123 -7.96 17.79 8.35
CA MET A 123 -8.93 18.88 8.13
C MET A 123 -10.36 18.32 8.10
N GLY A 124 -11.35 19.17 8.39
CA GLY A 124 -12.73 18.90 7.99
C GLY A 124 -12.87 18.91 6.47
N GLU A 125 -13.87 18.20 5.92
CA GLU A 125 -14.12 18.17 4.47
C GLU A 125 -14.39 19.58 3.91
N GLU A 126 -15.14 20.42 4.62
CA GLU A 126 -15.43 21.80 4.21
C GLU A 126 -14.17 22.67 4.15
N ASP A 127 -13.29 22.57 5.17
CA ASP A 127 -12.03 23.29 5.22
C ASP A 127 -11.08 22.83 4.12
N PHE A 128 -11.01 21.52 3.88
CA PHE A 128 -10.22 20.96 2.78
C PHE A 128 -10.72 21.48 1.41
N LEU A 129 -12.04 21.51 1.19
CA LEU A 129 -12.63 22.06 -0.01
C LEU A 129 -12.34 23.56 -0.16
N ALA A 130 -12.41 24.33 0.93
CA ALA A 130 -12.08 25.75 0.93
C ALA A 130 -10.60 25.97 0.56
N ALA A 131 -9.69 25.19 1.14
CA ALA A 131 -8.26 25.21 0.80
C ALA A 131 -8.01 24.88 -0.67
N MET A 132 -8.71 23.88 -1.21
CA MET A 132 -8.60 23.53 -2.64
C MET A 132 -9.11 24.64 -3.56
N ARG A 133 -10.21 25.32 -3.20
CA ARG A 133 -10.72 26.49 -3.94
C ARG A 133 -9.77 27.69 -3.86
N ALA A 134 -9.00 27.82 -2.78
CA ALA A 134 -8.00 28.86 -2.58
C ALA A 134 -6.66 28.61 -3.32
N GLY A 135 -6.60 27.58 -4.16
CA GLY A 135 -5.41 27.22 -4.95
C GLY A 135 -4.60 26.07 -4.36
N GLY A 136 -5.08 25.44 -3.29
CA GLY A 136 -4.49 24.24 -2.70
C GLY A 136 -3.23 24.44 -1.89
N ARG A 137 -2.68 23.33 -1.40
CA ARG A 137 -1.43 23.32 -0.63
C ARG A 137 -0.28 23.75 -1.54
N ARG A 138 0.55 24.68 -1.06
CA ARG A 138 1.77 25.12 -1.74
C ARG A 138 2.95 24.40 -1.11
N ASP A 139 3.82 23.85 -1.96
CA ASP A 139 5.13 23.40 -1.54
C ASP A 139 6.00 24.66 -1.41
N GLY A 140 6.68 24.83 -0.27
CA GLY A 140 7.48 26.02 0.04
C GLY A 140 8.71 26.18 -0.83
#